data_AF-A0A8B7YT17-F1
#
_entry.id   AF-A0A8B7YT17-F1
#
_cell.length_a   1.000
_cell.length_b   1.000
_cell.length_c   1.000
_cell.angle_alpha   90.00
_cell.angle_beta   90.00
_cell.angle_gamma   90.00
#
_symmetry.space_group_name_H-M   'P 1'
#
loop_
_entity.id
_entity.type
_entity.pdbx_description
1 polymer ?
#
loop_
_entity_poly.entity_id
_entity_poly.type
_entity_poly.pdbx_seq_one_letter_code
_entity_poly.pdbx_strand_id
1 'polypeptide(L)'
;MWKSPNGTIRNILGGTVFREAIICKNIPRLVVGWNKPIVIGRHAHADQYKATDFVVPGHGKVEIKFTPDDGGEVINFTINDFKDGGGVAMGMYNTDKSIRDFAYSSMNYALERKYPLYLSTKNTILKKYDGRFKDIFQEIYESDYKAKFEAAGIWYEHRLIDDMVAYAMKSEGGFMWACKNYDGDVQSDSVAQGYGSLGMMTSVLVCPDGKTVESEAAHGTVTRHYRLHEKGQETSTNSVASIFAWTRGLVHRAKLDGNAQLAKFAKDLEASCVEAIEAGFMTKDLAICIKGMNNVQRSDYLNTFQFIDKVAEFLAVKVQSRL
;
A
#
# COMPACT_ATOMS: atom_id res chain seq x y z
N MET A 1 -17.88 7.57 -18.83
CA MET A 1 -17.18 6.83 -17.75
C MET A 1 -16.27 7.83 -17.04
N TRP A 2 -16.44 8.03 -15.74
CA TRP A 2 -15.58 8.94 -14.98
C TRP A 2 -14.26 8.27 -14.63
N LYS A 3 -13.17 9.05 -14.59
CA LYS A 3 -11.86 8.54 -14.12
C LYS A 3 -11.92 8.21 -12.62
N SER A 4 -11.03 7.32 -12.18
CA SER A 4 -10.90 7.01 -10.74
C SER A 4 -10.56 8.27 -9.93
N PRO A 5 -11.27 8.57 -8.83
CA PRO A 5 -10.96 9.70 -7.96
C PRO A 5 -9.57 9.54 -7.32
N ASN A 6 -9.22 8.33 -6.87
CA ASN A 6 -7.91 8.03 -6.27
C ASN A 6 -6.77 8.33 -7.26
N GLY A 7 -6.91 7.87 -8.51
CA GLY A 7 -5.93 8.17 -9.55
C GLY A 7 -5.83 9.66 -9.83
N THR A 8 -6.94 10.39 -9.80
CA THR A 8 -6.99 11.84 -10.04
C THR A 8 -6.28 12.61 -8.94
N ILE A 9 -6.59 12.33 -7.66
CA ILE A 9 -5.97 12.96 -6.49
C ILE A 9 -4.47 12.66 -6.46
N ARG A 10 -4.07 11.39 -6.59
CA ARG A 10 -2.65 10.99 -6.56
C ARG A 10 -1.84 11.59 -7.70
N ASN A 11 -2.45 11.80 -8.87
CA ASN A 11 -1.78 12.48 -9.98
C ASN A 11 -1.53 13.97 -9.68
N ILE A 12 -2.41 14.62 -8.91
CA ILE A 12 -2.26 16.03 -8.54
C ILE A 12 -1.24 16.18 -7.40
N LEU A 13 -1.37 15.36 -6.35
CA LEU A 13 -0.51 15.44 -5.17
C LEU A 13 0.90 14.88 -5.45
N GLY A 14 1.01 13.88 -6.34
CA GLY A 14 2.20 13.04 -6.45
C GLY A 14 2.38 12.18 -5.19
N GLY A 15 3.60 11.68 -4.98
CA GLY A 15 3.96 10.95 -3.78
C GLY A 15 3.85 9.42 -3.86
N THR A 16 3.97 8.79 -2.70
CA THR A 16 4.07 7.33 -2.54
C THR A 16 3.01 6.85 -1.57
N VAL A 17 2.31 5.77 -1.92
CA VAL A 17 1.30 5.16 -1.04
C VAL A 17 1.97 4.10 -0.17
N PHE A 18 1.96 4.29 1.14
CA PHE A 18 2.43 3.33 2.12
C PHE A 18 1.27 2.55 2.71
N ARG A 19 1.37 1.22 2.63
CA ARG A 19 0.40 0.28 3.21
C ARG A 19 1.07 -0.55 4.29
N GLU A 20 0.48 -0.55 5.49
CA GLU A 20 1.00 -1.28 6.64
C GLU A 20 -0.15 -1.99 7.37
N ALA A 21 0.07 -3.28 7.67
CA ALA A 21 -0.90 -4.11 8.37
C ALA A 21 -1.01 -3.74 9.85
N ILE A 22 -2.23 -3.74 10.37
CA ILE A 22 -2.56 -3.57 11.77
C ILE A 22 -2.53 -4.95 12.42
N ILE A 23 -1.63 -5.15 13.37
CA ILE A 23 -1.43 -6.45 14.02
C ILE A 23 -2.25 -6.52 15.31
N CYS A 24 -3.06 -7.58 15.44
CA CYS A 24 -3.73 -7.99 16.67
C CYS A 24 -3.19 -9.36 17.10
N LYS A 25 -2.83 -9.52 18.38
CA LYS A 25 -2.17 -10.74 18.88
C LYS A 25 -2.99 -12.01 18.72
N ASN A 26 -4.32 -11.91 18.83
CA ASN A 26 -5.25 -13.03 18.78
C ASN A 26 -5.78 -13.34 17.37
N ILE A 27 -5.34 -12.61 16.34
CA ILE A 27 -5.69 -12.90 14.95
C ILE A 27 -4.56 -13.73 14.32
N PRO A 28 -4.82 -15.01 13.98
CA PRO A 28 -3.84 -15.83 13.29
C PRO A 28 -3.47 -15.22 11.95
N ARG A 29 -2.17 -15.23 11.67
CA ARG A 29 -1.63 -14.85 10.37
C ARG A 29 -1.64 -16.06 9.46
N LEU A 30 -1.99 -15.87 8.18
CA LEU A 30 -1.89 -16.96 7.20
C LEU A 30 -0.43 -17.33 6.95
N VAL A 31 0.46 -16.33 7.02
CA VAL A 31 1.91 -16.55 7.02
C VAL A 31 2.41 -16.49 8.46
N VAL A 32 2.58 -17.67 9.06
CA VAL A 32 2.84 -17.82 10.50
C VAL A 32 4.13 -17.12 10.98
N GLY A 33 5.13 -16.97 10.11
CA GLY A 33 6.41 -16.35 10.44
C GLY A 33 6.38 -14.82 10.60
N TRP A 34 5.33 -14.15 10.11
CA TRP A 34 5.27 -12.68 10.05
C TRP A 34 4.98 -12.03 11.41
N ASN A 35 5.99 -11.95 12.26
CA ASN A 35 5.86 -11.42 13.62
C ASN A 35 5.96 -9.89 13.70
N LYS A 36 6.52 -9.23 12.68
CA LYS A 36 6.66 -7.77 12.58
C LYS A 36 6.00 -7.26 11.29
N PRO A 37 5.40 -6.06 11.25
CA PRO A 37 4.73 -5.55 10.06
C PRO A 37 5.63 -5.51 8.82
N ILE A 38 5.05 -5.72 7.64
CA ILE A 38 5.67 -5.41 6.35
C ILE A 38 5.01 -4.16 5.80
N VAL A 39 5.80 -3.14 5.49
CA VAL A 39 5.31 -1.90 4.87
C VAL A 39 5.51 -1.97 3.37
N ILE A 40 4.44 -1.85 2.59
CA ILE A 40 4.53 -1.73 1.13
C ILE A 40 4.50 -0.25 0.73
N GLY A 41 5.55 0.25 0.09
CA GLY A 41 5.58 1.55 -0.57
C GLY A 41 5.31 1.42 -2.06
N ARG A 42 4.12 1.79 -2.53
CA ARG A 42 3.73 1.68 -3.94
C ARG A 42 4.04 2.97 -4.69
N HIS A 43 4.79 2.84 -5.79
CA HIS A 43 4.98 3.92 -6.77
C HIS A 43 3.67 4.18 -7.54
N ALA A 44 2.81 5.05 -7.00
CA ALA A 44 1.47 5.29 -7.54
C ALA A 44 1.46 6.21 -8.79
N HIS A 45 2.38 5.98 -9.74
CA HIS A 45 2.53 6.77 -10.96
C HIS A 45 2.84 5.90 -12.18
N ALA A 46 2.14 6.18 -13.29
CA ALA A 46 2.35 5.61 -14.62
C ALA A 46 2.46 4.07 -14.66
N ASP A 47 3.44 3.51 -15.36
CA ASP A 47 3.50 2.09 -15.73
C ASP A 47 2.17 1.66 -16.39
N GLN A 48 1.63 0.48 -16.05
CA GLN A 48 0.36 -0.02 -16.58
C GLN A 48 -0.83 0.91 -16.30
N TYR A 49 -0.76 1.74 -15.25
CA TYR A 49 -1.88 2.59 -14.81
C TYR A 49 -2.02 3.88 -15.63
N LYS A 50 -1.07 4.18 -16.52
CA LYS A 50 -1.18 5.22 -17.56
C LYS A 50 -0.70 4.72 -18.92
N ALA A 51 -0.84 3.42 -19.15
CA ALA A 51 -0.51 2.83 -20.43
C ALA A 51 -1.57 3.20 -21.49
N THR A 52 -1.16 3.10 -22.74
CA THR A 52 -2.07 3.07 -23.89
C THR A 52 -2.02 1.67 -24.50
N ASP A 53 -3.16 1.03 -24.64
CA ASP A 53 -3.30 -0.32 -25.17
C ASP A 53 -4.38 -0.38 -26.28
N PHE A 54 -4.25 -1.37 -27.17
CA PHE A 54 -5.23 -1.62 -28.22
C PHE A 54 -5.17 -3.06 -28.73
N VAL A 55 -6.27 -3.48 -29.36
CA VAL A 55 -6.35 -4.77 -30.08
C VAL A 55 -5.78 -4.57 -31.48
N VAL A 56 -4.78 -5.37 -31.85
CA VAL A 56 -4.24 -5.43 -33.20
C VAL A 56 -5.21 -6.29 -34.04
N PRO A 57 -5.86 -5.74 -35.08
CA PRO A 57 -6.99 -6.41 -35.74
C PRO A 57 -6.58 -7.54 -36.69
N GLY A 58 -5.30 -7.65 -37.04
CA GLY A 58 -4.81 -8.60 -38.03
C GLY A 58 -3.31 -8.43 -38.27
N HIS A 59 -2.85 -8.86 -39.43
CA HIS A 59 -1.43 -8.90 -39.75
C HIS A 59 -0.86 -7.47 -39.83
N GLY A 60 0.34 -7.25 -39.30
CA GLY A 60 0.99 -5.94 -39.37
C GLY A 60 2.07 -5.71 -38.34
N LYS A 61 2.78 -4.59 -38.47
CA LYS A 61 3.87 -4.21 -37.58
C LYS A 61 3.41 -3.21 -36.52
N VAL A 62 3.86 -3.41 -35.28
CA VAL A 62 3.74 -2.43 -34.19
C VAL A 62 5.12 -1.90 -33.85
N GLU A 63 5.24 -0.57 -33.78
CA GLU A 63 6.48 0.15 -33.51
C GLU A 63 6.32 1.12 -32.33
N ILE A 64 7.43 1.48 -31.68
CA ILE A 64 7.51 2.53 -30.66
C ILE A 64 8.51 3.59 -31.11
N LYS A 65 8.06 4.85 -31.07
CA LYS A 65 8.81 6.01 -31.58
C LYS A 65 8.92 7.09 -30.51
N PHE A 66 10.12 7.63 -30.34
CA PHE A 66 10.39 8.85 -29.58
C PHE A 66 10.91 9.93 -30.52
N THR A 67 10.27 11.10 -30.48
CA THR A 67 10.65 12.27 -31.29
C THR A 67 11.16 13.35 -30.33
N PRO A 68 12.46 13.70 -30.36
CA PRO A 68 13.00 14.74 -29.49
C PRO A 68 12.41 16.12 -29.82
N ASP A 69 12.07 16.89 -28.79
CA ASP A 69 11.52 18.25 -28.95
C ASP A 69 12.58 19.26 -29.45
N ASP A 70 13.86 18.96 -29.24
CA ASP A 70 15.00 19.76 -29.70
C ASP A 70 15.38 19.51 -31.16
N GLY A 71 14.62 18.67 -31.87
CA GLY A 71 14.89 18.29 -33.26
C GLY A 71 16.04 17.28 -33.42
N GLY A 72 16.49 16.65 -32.33
CA GLY A 72 17.47 15.56 -32.36
C GLY A 72 17.00 14.30 -33.10
N GLU A 73 17.86 13.28 -33.10
CA GLU A 73 17.59 12.02 -33.82
C GLU A 73 16.36 11.29 -33.27
N VAL A 74 15.43 10.98 -34.17
CA VAL A 74 14.23 10.18 -33.86
C VAL A 74 14.65 8.75 -33.54
N ILE A 75 14.19 8.26 -32.39
CA ILE A 75 14.39 6.87 -31.98
C ILE A 75 13.16 6.07 -32.40
N ASN A 76 13.33 4.99 -33.16
CA ASN A 76 12.26 4.09 -33.56
C ASN A 76 12.67 2.63 -33.35
N PHE A 77 11.80 1.85 -32.70
CA PHE A 77 12.00 0.41 -32.52
C PHE A 77 10.75 -0.35 -32.97
N THR A 78 10.94 -1.44 -33.71
CA THR A 78 9.86 -2.40 -33.93
C THR A 78 9.63 -3.21 -32.64
N ILE A 79 8.40 -3.20 -32.12
CA ILE A 79 8.01 -4.04 -30.97
C ILE A 79 7.78 -5.48 -31.45
N ASN A 80 6.93 -5.64 -32.47
CA ASN A 80 6.62 -6.94 -33.04
C ASN A 80 6.08 -6.81 -34.47
N ASP A 81 6.23 -7.89 -35.24
CA ASP A 81 5.58 -8.10 -36.53
C ASP A 81 4.54 -9.23 -36.37
N PHE A 82 3.25 -8.87 -36.39
CA PHE A 82 2.13 -9.80 -36.24
C PHE A 82 1.90 -10.51 -37.57
N LYS A 83 2.49 -11.70 -37.72
CA LYS A 83 2.41 -12.51 -38.96
C LYS A 83 1.28 -13.52 -38.96
N ASP A 84 0.83 -13.94 -37.77
CA ASP A 84 -0.10 -15.07 -37.58
C ASP A 84 -1.48 -14.60 -37.08
N GLY A 85 -1.98 -13.50 -37.62
CA GLY A 85 -3.26 -12.90 -37.21
C GLY A 85 -3.13 -11.65 -36.34
N GLY A 86 -4.21 -11.32 -35.64
CA GLY A 86 -4.27 -10.17 -34.73
C GLY A 86 -3.59 -10.43 -33.38
N GLY A 87 -3.83 -9.55 -32.42
CA GLY A 87 -3.27 -9.66 -31.08
C GLY A 87 -3.56 -8.44 -30.22
N VAL A 88 -2.68 -8.14 -29.27
CA VAL A 88 -2.77 -6.96 -28.41
C VAL A 88 -1.40 -6.31 -28.30
N ALA A 89 -1.37 -5.01 -28.14
CA ALA A 89 -0.15 -4.24 -27.91
C ALA A 89 -0.41 -3.14 -26.88
N MET A 90 0.64 -2.77 -26.15
CA MET A 90 0.59 -1.66 -25.21
C MET A 90 1.91 -0.89 -25.16
N GLY A 91 1.83 0.39 -24.80
CA GLY A 91 2.97 1.24 -24.46
C GLY A 91 2.79 1.82 -23.06
N MET A 92 3.88 1.85 -22.29
CA MET A 92 3.91 2.44 -20.95
C MET A 92 5.15 3.29 -20.75
N TYR A 93 5.12 4.17 -19.76
CA TYR A 93 6.22 5.08 -19.46
C TYR A 93 6.35 5.30 -17.96
N ASN A 94 7.50 5.85 -17.56
CA ASN A 94 7.65 6.55 -16.29
C ASN A 94 8.59 7.73 -16.48
N THR A 95 8.81 8.53 -15.44
CA THR A 95 9.69 9.70 -15.50
C THR A 95 10.72 9.66 -14.39
N ASP A 96 11.95 10.09 -14.68
CA ASP A 96 13.02 10.15 -13.68
C ASP A 96 12.61 10.98 -12.46
N LYS A 97 11.93 12.11 -12.66
CA LYS A 97 11.41 12.92 -11.55
C LYS A 97 10.52 12.09 -10.63
N SER A 98 9.55 11.36 -11.18
CA SER A 98 8.63 10.54 -10.38
C SER A 98 9.34 9.40 -9.66
N ILE A 99 10.36 8.80 -10.28
CA ILE A 99 11.17 7.74 -9.66
C ILE A 99 12.02 8.31 -8.51
N ARG A 100 12.61 9.51 -8.69
CA ARG A 100 13.36 10.21 -7.62
C ARG A 100 12.44 10.55 -6.45
N ASP A 101 11.27 11.12 -6.71
CA ASP A 101 10.27 11.43 -5.68
C ASP A 101 9.86 10.17 -4.89
N PHE A 102 9.71 9.03 -5.58
CA PHE A 102 9.43 7.72 -4.97
C PHE A 102 10.59 7.20 -4.10
N ALA A 103 11.84 7.32 -4.57
CA ALA A 103 13.02 6.93 -3.83
C ALA A 103 13.18 7.75 -2.54
N TYR A 104 13.08 9.08 -2.64
CA TYR A 104 13.15 9.98 -1.50
C TYR A 104 12.05 9.68 -0.47
N SER A 105 10.81 9.53 -0.92
CA SER A 105 9.69 9.19 -0.03
C SER A 105 9.93 7.85 0.66
N SER A 106 10.42 6.85 -0.06
CA SER A 106 10.68 5.52 0.47
C SER A 106 11.79 5.51 1.53
N MET A 107 12.89 6.21 1.27
CA MET A 107 14.02 6.28 2.22
C MET A 107 13.69 7.09 3.47
N ASN A 108 12.96 8.21 3.32
CA ASN A 108 12.48 8.99 4.46
C ASN A 108 11.55 8.16 5.36
N TYR A 109 10.59 7.44 4.76
CA TYR A 109 9.67 6.61 5.53
C TYR A 109 10.40 5.44 6.22
N ALA A 110 11.34 4.79 5.53
CA ALA A 110 12.17 3.73 6.11
C ALA A 110 12.97 4.22 7.32
N LEU A 111 13.56 5.42 7.25
CA LEU A 111 14.26 6.05 8.38
C LEU A 111 13.33 6.38 9.55
N GLU A 112 12.15 6.96 9.28
CA GLU A 112 11.17 7.28 10.32
C GLU A 112 10.68 6.01 11.04
N ARG A 113 10.46 4.92 10.30
CA ARG A 113 10.10 3.61 10.88
C ARG A 113 11.28 2.85 11.46
N LYS A 114 12.52 3.24 11.15
CA LYS A 114 13.76 2.51 11.43
C LYS A 114 13.72 1.07 10.88
N TYR A 115 13.26 0.90 9.65
CA TYR A 115 13.16 -0.39 8.96
C TYR A 115 14.17 -0.45 7.80
N PRO A 116 14.78 -1.62 7.53
CA PRO A 116 15.53 -1.81 6.30
C PRO A 116 14.60 -1.67 5.08
N LEU A 117 15.15 -1.15 3.98
CA LEU A 117 14.43 -0.85 2.74
C LEU A 117 14.84 -1.79 1.61
N TYR A 118 13.84 -2.40 0.97
CA TYR A 118 14.03 -3.22 -0.21
C TYR A 118 13.30 -2.62 -1.41
N LEU A 119 13.99 -2.40 -2.53
CA LEU A 119 13.37 -2.13 -3.83
C LEU A 119 13.30 -3.43 -4.63
N SER A 120 12.12 -3.78 -5.14
CA SER A 120 11.98 -4.92 -6.06
C SER A 120 11.74 -4.48 -7.50
N THR A 121 12.46 -5.08 -8.45
CA THR A 121 12.21 -4.90 -9.89
C THR A 121 12.43 -6.18 -10.68
N LYS A 122 12.19 -6.16 -12.00
CA LYS A 122 12.55 -7.23 -12.94
C LYS A 122 13.61 -6.76 -13.95
N ASN A 123 14.66 -6.08 -13.46
CA ASN A 123 15.71 -5.50 -14.30
C ASN A 123 16.57 -6.51 -15.09
N THR A 124 16.49 -7.82 -14.82
CA THR A 124 17.08 -8.85 -15.70
C THR A 124 16.36 -8.97 -17.04
N ILE A 125 15.04 -8.68 -17.07
CA ILE A 125 14.20 -8.68 -18.27
C ILE A 125 14.08 -7.26 -18.82
N LEU A 126 13.61 -6.33 -17.99
CA LEU A 126 13.44 -4.93 -18.35
C LEU A 126 14.73 -4.13 -18.06
N LYS A 127 15.82 -4.50 -18.73
CA LYS A 127 17.18 -3.99 -18.44
C LYS A 127 17.28 -2.47 -18.37
N LYS A 128 16.60 -1.77 -19.28
CA LYS A 128 16.58 -0.29 -19.31
C LYS A 128 15.51 0.30 -18.40
N TYR A 129 14.27 -0.15 -18.52
CA TYR A 129 13.14 0.42 -17.77
C TYR A 129 13.27 0.22 -16.26
N ASP A 130 13.49 -1.03 -15.83
CA ASP A 130 13.63 -1.37 -14.40
C ASP A 130 15.05 -1.12 -13.90
N GLY A 131 16.04 -1.14 -14.79
CA GLY A 131 17.38 -0.66 -14.49
C GLY A 131 17.36 0.80 -14.03
N ARG A 132 16.55 1.66 -14.68
CA ARG A 132 16.46 3.08 -14.31
C ARG A 132 15.95 3.29 -12.88
N PHE A 133 14.99 2.48 -12.41
CA PHE A 133 14.56 2.50 -11.01
C PHE A 133 15.68 2.12 -10.05
N LYS A 134 16.37 1.00 -10.34
CA LYS A 134 17.49 0.52 -9.54
C LYS A 134 18.59 1.58 -9.43
N ASP A 135 19.00 2.15 -10.56
CA ASP A 135 20.10 3.10 -10.63
C ASP A 135 19.76 4.39 -9.87
N ILE A 136 18.56 4.94 -10.07
CA ILE A 136 18.12 6.16 -9.35
C ILE A 136 18.06 5.93 -7.83
N PHE A 137 17.52 4.79 -7.38
CA PHE A 137 17.50 4.48 -5.95
C PHE A 137 18.92 4.32 -5.39
N GLN A 138 19.82 3.67 -6.13
CA GLN A 138 21.21 3.51 -5.68
C GLN A 138 21.92 4.86 -5.60
N GLU A 139 21.78 5.71 -6.62
CA GLU A 139 22.34 7.08 -6.64
C GLU A 139 21.93 7.88 -5.39
N ILE A 140 20.62 7.93 -5.11
CA ILE A 140 20.07 8.67 -3.95
C ILE A 140 20.50 8.04 -2.62
N TYR A 141 20.56 6.70 -2.54
CA TYR A 141 21.00 6.03 -1.33
C TYR A 141 22.43 6.42 -1.00
N GLU A 142 23.34 6.28 -1.97
CA GLU A 142 24.76 6.56 -1.78
C GLU A 142 25.04 8.03 -1.47
N SER A 143 24.35 8.96 -2.12
CA SER A 143 24.57 10.39 -1.93
C SER A 143 23.97 10.93 -0.63
N ASP A 144 22.72 10.58 -0.31
CA ASP A 144 21.91 11.35 0.65
C ASP A 144 21.52 10.56 1.92
N TYR A 145 21.54 9.23 1.86
CA TYR A 145 20.91 8.38 2.89
C TYR A 145 21.81 7.33 3.53
N LYS A 146 22.88 6.87 2.88
CA LYS A 146 23.73 5.78 3.36
C LYS A 146 24.23 6.02 4.79
N ALA A 147 24.81 7.18 5.06
CA ALA A 147 25.28 7.54 6.40
C ALA A 147 24.16 7.58 7.46
N LYS A 148 22.95 8.02 7.08
CA LYS A 148 21.78 8.07 7.98
C LYS A 148 21.24 6.67 8.28
N PHE A 149 21.22 5.81 7.28
CA PHE A 149 20.79 4.41 7.39
C PHE A 149 21.76 3.63 8.28
N GLU A 150 23.06 3.76 8.04
CA GLU A 150 24.11 3.13 8.86
C GLU A 150 24.04 3.61 10.32
N ALA A 151 23.85 4.92 10.56
CA ALA A 151 23.67 5.46 11.90
C ALA A 151 22.41 4.94 12.62
N ALA A 152 21.37 4.59 11.87
CA ALA A 152 20.14 3.99 12.40
C ALA A 152 20.19 2.45 12.48
N GLY A 153 21.28 1.82 12.03
CA GLY A 153 21.44 0.36 12.02
C GLY A 153 20.56 -0.37 10.99
N ILE A 154 20.17 0.32 9.92
CA ILE A 154 19.35 -0.20 8.82
C ILE A 154 20.09 -0.08 7.48
N TRP A 155 19.59 -0.72 6.43
CA TRP A 155 20.21 -0.75 5.10
C TRP A 155 19.19 -0.60 3.97
N TYR A 156 19.67 -0.29 2.78
CA TYR A 156 18.94 -0.38 1.52
C TYR A 156 19.49 -1.52 0.67
N GLU A 157 18.60 -2.26 0.01
CA GLU A 157 18.98 -3.33 -0.92
C GLU A 157 18.02 -3.40 -2.11
N HIS A 158 18.56 -3.61 -3.31
CA HIS A 158 17.77 -3.98 -4.49
C HIS A 158 17.66 -5.50 -4.60
N ARG A 159 16.46 -6.00 -4.89
CA ARG A 159 16.20 -7.41 -5.19
C ARG A 159 15.39 -7.58 -6.48
N LEU A 160 15.55 -8.74 -7.10
CA LEU A 160 14.60 -9.17 -8.13
C LEU A 160 13.26 -9.51 -7.48
N ILE A 161 12.16 -9.16 -8.13
CA ILE A 161 10.81 -9.33 -7.57
C ILE A 161 10.51 -10.78 -7.16
N ASP A 162 11.01 -11.76 -7.91
CA ASP A 162 10.89 -13.19 -7.61
C ASP A 162 11.67 -13.64 -6.37
N ASP A 163 12.87 -13.07 -6.14
CA ASP A 163 13.58 -13.31 -4.87
C ASP A 163 12.91 -12.56 -3.71
N MET A 164 12.43 -11.34 -3.96
CA MET A 164 11.80 -10.51 -2.93
C MET A 164 10.51 -11.14 -2.39
N VAL A 165 9.65 -11.69 -3.25
CA VAL A 165 8.45 -12.41 -2.78
C VAL A 165 8.83 -13.65 -1.98
N ALA A 166 9.88 -14.38 -2.38
CA ALA A 166 10.33 -15.56 -1.67
C ALA A 166 10.94 -15.21 -0.30
N TYR A 167 11.72 -14.13 -0.23
CA TYR A 167 12.23 -13.56 1.01
C TYR A 167 11.09 -13.13 1.92
N ALA A 168 10.14 -12.35 1.42
CA ALA A 168 9.01 -11.85 2.20
C ALA A 168 8.26 -13.01 2.88
N MET A 169 7.94 -14.08 2.15
CA MET A 169 7.22 -15.25 2.67
C MET A 169 7.99 -16.03 3.76
N LYS A 170 9.33 -15.98 3.77
CA LYS A 170 10.18 -16.68 4.74
C LYS A 170 10.69 -15.78 5.88
N SER A 171 10.56 -14.47 5.73
CA SER A 171 11.02 -13.49 6.72
C SER A 171 10.13 -13.45 7.96
N GLU A 172 10.61 -12.75 8.99
CA GLU A 172 9.79 -12.39 10.15
C GLU A 172 8.97 -11.09 9.94
N GLY A 173 9.04 -10.51 8.73
CA GLY A 173 8.61 -9.14 8.46
C GLY A 173 9.57 -8.09 9.05
N GLY A 174 9.08 -6.88 9.32
CA GLY A 174 9.87 -5.80 9.93
C GLY A 174 10.78 -5.08 8.94
N PHE A 175 10.33 -4.94 7.70
CA PHE A 175 11.03 -4.23 6.65
C PHE A 175 10.04 -3.40 5.82
N MET A 176 10.61 -2.46 5.06
CA MET A 176 9.89 -1.69 4.07
C MET A 176 10.21 -2.22 2.68
N TRP A 177 9.18 -2.39 1.86
CA TRP A 177 9.27 -2.89 0.50
C TRP A 177 8.73 -1.84 -0.47
N ALA A 178 9.65 -1.14 -1.12
CA ALA A 178 9.35 -0.26 -2.24
C ALA A 178 9.02 -1.10 -3.49
N CYS A 179 7.77 -1.01 -3.93
CA CYS A 179 7.25 -1.71 -5.10
C CYS A 179 6.94 -0.72 -6.22
N LYS A 180 7.25 -1.12 -7.47
CA LYS A 180 6.69 -0.48 -8.66
C LYS A 180 5.15 -0.55 -8.64
N ASN A 181 4.50 0.24 -9.50
CA ASN A 181 3.07 0.51 -9.38
C ASN A 181 2.22 -0.77 -9.31
N TYR A 182 2.42 -1.68 -10.27
CA TYR A 182 1.67 -2.94 -10.35
C TYR A 182 2.01 -3.91 -9.22
N ASP A 183 3.31 -4.10 -8.94
CA ASP A 183 3.76 -4.97 -7.85
C ASP A 183 3.21 -4.50 -6.51
N GLY A 184 3.18 -3.18 -6.27
CA GLY A 184 2.67 -2.60 -5.04
C GLY A 184 1.18 -2.81 -4.86
N ASP A 185 0.41 -2.82 -5.95
CA ASP A 185 -1.03 -3.14 -5.92
C ASP A 185 -1.23 -4.59 -5.46
N VAL A 186 -0.66 -5.55 -6.20
CA VAL A 186 -0.83 -6.99 -5.97
C VAL A 186 -0.24 -7.44 -4.63
N GLN A 187 0.97 -7.01 -4.30
CA GLN A 187 1.66 -7.43 -3.08
C GLN A 187 1.02 -6.80 -1.84
N SER A 188 0.48 -5.59 -1.92
CA SER A 188 -0.21 -5.01 -0.77
C SER A 188 -1.45 -5.79 -0.35
N ASP A 189 -2.23 -6.29 -1.31
CA ASP A 189 -3.40 -7.13 -1.02
C ASP A 189 -2.98 -8.50 -0.45
N SER A 190 -1.91 -9.08 -1.00
CA SER A 190 -1.34 -10.35 -0.52
C SER A 190 -0.78 -10.23 0.90
N VAL A 191 -0.07 -9.15 1.21
CA VAL A 191 0.41 -8.83 2.55
C VAL A 191 -0.76 -8.61 3.50
N ALA A 192 -1.77 -7.82 3.12
CA ALA A 192 -2.96 -7.60 3.95
C ALA A 192 -3.67 -8.91 4.31
N GLN A 193 -3.88 -9.77 3.32
CA GLN A 193 -4.51 -11.07 3.53
C GLN A 193 -3.62 -11.98 4.39
N GLY A 194 -2.30 -11.93 4.23
CA GLY A 194 -1.35 -12.68 5.05
C GLY A 194 -1.37 -12.29 6.54
N TYR A 195 -1.69 -11.04 6.86
CA TYR A 195 -1.93 -10.56 8.22
C TYR A 195 -3.38 -10.75 8.72
N GLY A 196 -4.27 -11.33 7.90
CA GLY A 196 -5.61 -11.76 8.31
C GLY A 196 -6.73 -11.22 7.43
N SER A 197 -6.84 -9.89 7.31
CA SER A 197 -7.96 -9.25 6.60
C SER A 197 -7.55 -7.92 5.95
N LEU A 198 -8.13 -7.62 4.78
CA LEU A 198 -8.02 -6.29 4.15
C LEU A 198 -8.54 -5.15 5.05
N GLY A 199 -9.45 -5.45 5.98
CA GLY A 199 -9.93 -4.50 6.99
C GLY A 199 -8.88 -4.10 8.03
N MET A 200 -7.72 -4.78 8.04
CA MET A 200 -6.61 -4.57 8.96
C MET A 200 -5.40 -3.97 8.25
N MET A 201 -5.61 -3.14 7.22
CA MET A 201 -4.53 -2.52 6.45
C MET A 201 -4.75 -1.00 6.38
N THR A 202 -3.73 -0.25 6.79
CA THR A 202 -3.68 1.20 6.62
C THR A 202 -3.19 1.56 5.22
N SER A 203 -3.57 2.73 4.70
CA SER A 203 -3.06 3.26 3.43
C SER A 203 -2.85 4.77 3.56
N VAL A 204 -1.63 5.23 3.35
CA VAL A 204 -1.24 6.64 3.52
C VAL A 204 -0.40 7.08 2.32
N LEU A 205 -0.90 8.02 1.54
CA LEU A 205 -0.12 8.73 0.53
C LEU A 205 0.72 9.82 1.21
N VAL A 206 2.03 9.76 1.04
CA VAL A 206 2.97 10.77 1.52
C VAL A 206 3.60 11.47 0.33
N CYS A 207 3.47 12.80 0.30
CA CYS A 207 4.05 13.64 -0.73
C CYS A 207 5.55 13.88 -0.47
N PRO A 208 6.35 14.15 -1.53
CA PRO A 208 7.79 14.37 -1.39
C PRO A 208 8.15 15.65 -0.62
N ASP A 209 7.21 16.58 -0.43
CA ASP A 209 7.39 17.79 0.38
C ASP A 209 7.56 17.53 1.89
N GLY A 210 7.33 16.28 2.33
CA GLY A 210 7.39 15.88 3.74
C GLY A 210 6.28 16.47 4.61
N LYS A 211 5.27 17.12 4.01
CA LYS A 211 4.20 17.86 4.70
C LYS A 211 2.81 17.43 4.27
N THR A 212 2.58 17.10 3.02
CA THR A 212 1.24 16.77 2.51
C THR A 212 1.00 15.27 2.60
N VAL A 213 -0.11 14.89 3.24
CA VAL A 213 -0.52 13.50 3.47
C VAL A 213 -1.99 13.32 3.14
N GLU A 214 -2.32 12.21 2.50
CA GLU A 214 -3.70 11.73 2.31
C GLU A 214 -3.80 10.32 2.91
N SER A 215 -4.82 10.06 3.73
CA SER A 215 -5.00 8.78 4.43
C SER A 215 -6.36 8.17 4.10
N GLU A 216 -6.34 6.89 3.73
CA GLU A 216 -7.50 6.11 3.28
C GLU A 216 -7.46 4.70 3.88
N ALA A 217 -8.57 3.96 3.77
CA ALA A 217 -8.56 2.52 3.93
C ALA A 217 -7.98 1.86 2.67
N ALA A 218 -7.28 0.73 2.80
CA ALA A 218 -6.74 0.03 1.63
C ALA A 218 -7.84 -0.66 0.77
N HIS A 219 -9.00 -0.95 1.36
CA HIS A 219 -10.12 -1.61 0.69
C HIS A 219 -11.05 -0.62 -0.03
N GLY A 220 -11.84 -1.13 -1.00
CA GLY A 220 -12.88 -0.35 -1.68
C GLY A 220 -14.18 -0.21 -0.88
N THR A 221 -15.29 0.10 -1.57
CA THR A 221 -16.61 0.39 -0.97
C THR A 221 -17.36 -0.83 -0.41
N VAL A 222 -16.76 -2.02 -0.44
CA VAL A 222 -17.34 -3.28 0.06
C VAL A 222 -18.76 -3.52 -0.49
N THR A 223 -18.95 -3.32 -1.80
CA THR A 223 -20.27 -3.30 -2.47
C THR A 223 -21.15 -4.51 -2.16
N ARG A 224 -20.57 -5.69 -1.99
CA ARG A 224 -21.32 -6.90 -1.59
C ARG A 224 -22.06 -6.69 -0.27
N HIS A 225 -21.42 -6.10 0.73
CA HIS A 225 -22.05 -5.86 2.04
C HIS A 225 -23.10 -4.75 1.93
N TYR A 226 -22.82 -3.71 1.12
CA TYR A 226 -23.78 -2.65 0.86
C TYR A 226 -25.10 -3.18 0.27
N ARG A 227 -25.05 -4.14 -0.69
CA ARG A 227 -26.26 -4.76 -1.25
C ARG A 227 -27.06 -5.60 -0.25
N LEU A 228 -26.43 -6.12 0.81
CA LEU A 228 -27.14 -6.79 1.91
C LEU A 228 -27.83 -5.75 2.80
N HIS A 229 -27.11 -4.67 3.13
CA HIS A 229 -27.65 -3.55 3.90
C HIS A 229 -28.89 -2.92 3.23
N GLU A 230 -28.88 -2.70 1.90
CA GLU A 230 -30.04 -2.17 1.16
C GLU A 230 -31.28 -3.06 1.26
N LYS A 231 -31.11 -4.36 1.53
CA LYS A 231 -32.20 -5.32 1.73
C LYS A 231 -32.63 -5.42 3.20
N GLY A 232 -32.12 -4.56 4.08
CA GLY A 232 -32.35 -4.60 5.52
C GLY A 232 -31.67 -5.80 6.21
N GLN A 233 -30.71 -6.47 5.56
CA GLN A 233 -30.01 -7.60 6.14
C GLN A 233 -28.86 -7.13 7.04
N GLU A 234 -28.56 -7.93 8.06
CA GLU A 234 -27.42 -7.68 8.94
C GLU A 234 -26.09 -7.77 8.17
N THR A 235 -25.16 -6.87 8.48
CA THR A 235 -23.80 -6.86 7.91
C THR A 235 -22.76 -6.85 9.03
N SER A 236 -21.56 -7.34 8.73
CA SER A 236 -20.41 -7.28 9.63
C SER A 236 -19.20 -6.84 8.82
N THR A 237 -19.15 -5.54 8.51
CA THR A 237 -18.05 -4.90 7.79
C THR A 237 -17.06 -4.34 8.80
N ASN A 238 -15.79 -4.71 8.67
CA ASN A 238 -14.73 -4.23 9.53
C ASN A 238 -14.49 -2.72 9.30
N SER A 239 -14.58 -1.93 10.37
CA SER A 239 -14.41 -0.48 10.35
C SER A 239 -13.00 0.00 10.70
N VAL A 240 -12.10 -0.91 11.11
CA VAL A 240 -10.77 -0.55 11.64
C VAL A 240 -9.93 0.24 10.65
N ALA A 241 -9.75 -0.23 9.42
CA ALA A 241 -8.99 0.51 8.40
C ALA A 241 -9.55 1.91 8.13
N SER A 242 -10.87 2.08 8.16
CA SER A 242 -11.52 3.39 7.98
C SER A 242 -11.35 4.31 9.19
N ILE A 243 -11.37 3.76 10.41
CA ILE A 243 -11.02 4.50 11.64
C ILE A 243 -9.56 4.94 11.58
N PHE A 244 -8.66 4.06 11.14
CA PHE A 244 -7.24 4.37 11.03
C PHE A 244 -6.97 5.44 9.96
N ALA A 245 -7.76 5.50 8.89
CA ALA A 245 -7.67 6.61 7.92
C ALA A 245 -7.90 7.97 8.61
N TRP A 246 -8.88 8.07 9.52
CA TRP A 246 -9.08 9.27 10.34
C TRP A 246 -7.90 9.52 11.29
N THR A 247 -7.52 8.52 12.08
CA THR A 247 -6.48 8.72 13.11
C THR A 247 -5.13 9.08 12.50
N ARG A 248 -4.76 8.51 11.35
CA ARG A 248 -3.51 8.86 10.64
C ARG A 248 -3.51 10.31 10.18
N GLY A 249 -4.63 10.81 9.65
CA GLY A 249 -4.79 12.23 9.33
C GLY A 249 -4.67 13.13 10.57
N LEU A 250 -5.30 12.75 11.69
CA LEU A 250 -5.23 13.50 12.95
C LEU A 250 -3.83 13.48 13.58
N VAL A 251 -3.12 12.35 13.55
CA VAL A 251 -1.74 12.24 14.01
C VAL A 251 -0.84 13.16 13.20
N HIS A 252 -1.01 13.19 11.88
CA HIS A 252 -0.25 14.08 11.01
C HIS A 252 -0.55 15.55 11.28
N ARG A 253 -1.84 15.91 11.40
CA ARG A 253 -2.26 17.28 11.78
C ARG A 253 -1.66 17.69 13.11
N ALA A 254 -1.70 16.80 14.11
CA ALA A 254 -1.12 17.03 15.42
C ALA A 254 0.40 17.25 15.38
N LYS A 255 1.13 16.51 14.54
CA LYS A 255 2.57 16.70 14.30
C LYS A 255 2.86 18.09 13.73
N LEU A 256 2.09 18.52 12.73
CA LEU A 256 2.26 19.82 12.10
C LEU A 256 1.94 21.01 13.04
N ASP A 257 1.01 20.83 13.98
CA ASP A 257 0.59 21.89 14.92
C ASP A 257 1.29 21.81 16.29
N GLY A 258 2.11 20.78 16.55
CA GLY A 258 2.63 20.51 17.89
C GLY A 258 1.55 20.18 18.92
N ASN A 259 0.41 19.61 18.50
CA ASN A 259 -0.74 19.35 19.35
C ASN A 259 -0.69 17.95 20.01
N ALA A 260 -0.06 17.88 21.18
CA ALA A 260 0.11 16.63 21.92
C ALA A 260 -1.23 15.96 22.33
N GLN A 261 -2.28 16.75 22.62
CA GLN A 261 -3.59 16.21 23.02
C GLN A 261 -4.27 15.49 21.84
N LEU A 262 -4.23 16.09 20.64
CA LEU A 262 -4.78 15.47 19.44
C LEU A 262 -4.00 14.21 19.05
N ALA A 263 -2.67 14.24 19.14
CA ALA A 263 -1.83 13.07 18.90
C ALA A 263 -2.16 11.93 19.87
N LYS A 264 -2.41 12.26 21.15
CA LYS A 264 -2.79 11.28 22.15
C LYS A 264 -4.15 10.67 21.85
N PHE A 265 -5.17 11.50 21.58
CA PHE A 265 -6.52 11.04 21.21
C PHE A 265 -6.50 10.06 20.04
N ALA A 266 -5.80 10.40 18.96
CA ALA A 266 -5.73 9.55 17.78
C ALA A 266 -5.08 8.19 18.09
N LYS A 267 -4.00 8.17 18.90
CA LYS A 267 -3.35 6.93 19.35
C LYS A 267 -4.26 6.08 20.25
N ASP A 268 -5.11 6.71 21.06
CA ASP A 268 -6.07 5.97 21.90
C ASP A 268 -7.16 5.33 21.10
N LEU A 269 -7.68 6.02 20.09
CA LEU A 269 -8.67 5.44 19.19
C LEU A 269 -8.08 4.24 18.42
N GLU A 270 -6.83 4.33 17.94
CA GLU A 270 -6.12 3.18 17.35
C GLU A 270 -5.98 2.02 18.35
N ALA A 271 -5.57 2.33 19.60
CA ALA A 271 -5.43 1.32 20.65
C ALA A 271 -6.77 0.67 21.01
N SER A 272 -7.86 1.43 21.11
CA SER A 272 -9.20 0.91 21.40
C SER A 272 -9.69 -0.08 20.35
N CYS A 273 -9.39 0.15 19.06
CA CYS A 273 -9.70 -0.83 18.01
C CYS A 273 -8.97 -2.16 18.24
N VAL A 274 -7.66 -2.11 18.49
CA VAL A 274 -6.83 -3.30 18.70
C VAL A 274 -7.24 -4.03 19.97
N GLU A 275 -7.44 -3.32 21.07
CA GLU A 275 -7.82 -3.88 22.36
C GLU A 275 -9.22 -4.51 22.34
N ALA A 276 -10.19 -3.91 21.64
CA ALA A 276 -11.51 -4.52 21.47
C ALA A 276 -11.41 -5.88 20.75
N ILE A 277 -10.62 -5.94 19.68
CA ILE A 277 -10.35 -7.19 18.94
C ILE A 277 -9.64 -8.21 19.83
N GLU A 278 -8.58 -7.79 20.54
CA GLU A 278 -7.81 -8.66 21.45
C GLU A 278 -8.64 -9.18 22.63
N ALA A 279 -9.66 -8.43 23.06
CA ALA A 279 -10.64 -8.85 24.06
C ALA A 279 -11.73 -9.80 23.50
N GLY A 280 -11.69 -10.12 22.21
CA GLY A 280 -12.60 -11.06 21.55
C GLY A 280 -13.80 -10.41 20.84
N PHE A 281 -13.91 -9.08 20.85
CA PHE A 281 -14.96 -8.37 20.14
C PHE A 281 -14.49 -8.02 18.73
N MET A 282 -15.00 -8.70 17.71
CA MET A 282 -14.51 -8.53 16.34
C MET A 282 -15.61 -8.71 15.30
N THR A 283 -15.35 -8.25 14.08
CA THR A 283 -16.24 -8.48 12.93
C THR A 283 -16.01 -9.86 12.30
N LYS A 284 -16.95 -10.27 11.44
CA LYS A 284 -17.02 -11.62 10.86
C LYS A 284 -15.77 -12.01 10.09
N ASP A 285 -15.14 -11.08 9.38
CA ASP A 285 -13.89 -11.32 8.67
C ASP A 285 -12.77 -11.79 9.60
N LEU A 286 -12.63 -11.18 10.78
CA LEU A 286 -11.62 -11.56 11.77
C LEU A 286 -11.97 -12.87 12.48
N ALA A 287 -13.24 -13.10 12.79
CA ALA A 287 -13.68 -14.38 13.33
C ALA A 287 -13.40 -15.54 12.35
N ILE A 288 -13.52 -15.30 11.04
CA ILE A 288 -13.16 -16.27 9.99
C ILE A 288 -11.66 -16.59 10.03
N CYS A 289 -10.79 -15.61 10.30
CA CYS A 289 -9.35 -15.87 10.46
C CYS A 289 -9.05 -16.82 11.62
N ILE A 290 -9.84 -16.76 12.70
CA ILE A 290 -9.64 -17.60 13.90
C ILE A 290 -10.21 -19.00 13.71
N LYS A 291 -11.46 -19.11 13.27
CA LYS A 291 -12.22 -20.37 13.28
C LYS A 291 -12.33 -21.04 11.91
N GLY A 292 -12.00 -20.33 10.83
CA GLY A 292 -12.25 -20.76 9.46
C GLY A 292 -13.71 -20.54 9.03
N MET A 293 -13.91 -20.32 7.73
CA MET A 293 -15.20 -19.88 7.17
C MET A 293 -16.38 -20.80 7.52
N ASN A 294 -16.14 -22.11 7.63
CA ASN A 294 -17.19 -23.11 7.88
C ASN A 294 -17.58 -23.25 9.35
N ASN A 295 -16.78 -22.74 10.29
CA ASN A 295 -17.01 -22.95 11.74
C ASN A 295 -17.47 -21.69 12.48
N VAL A 296 -17.45 -20.52 11.82
CA VAL A 296 -17.89 -19.25 12.43
C VAL A 296 -19.40 -19.25 12.66
N GLN A 297 -19.79 -19.02 13.91
CA GLN A 297 -21.18 -18.87 14.34
C GLN A 297 -21.52 -17.38 14.55
N ARG A 298 -22.82 -17.04 14.57
CA ARG A 298 -23.26 -15.64 14.81
C ARG A 298 -22.77 -15.09 16.16
N SER A 299 -22.63 -15.94 17.17
CA SER A 299 -22.10 -15.58 18.50
C SER A 299 -20.62 -15.21 18.50
N ASP A 300 -19.89 -15.50 17.43
CA ASP A 300 -18.43 -15.33 17.37
C ASP A 300 -18.00 -13.94 16.89
N TYR A 301 -18.94 -13.12 16.43
CA TYR A 301 -18.65 -11.80 15.89
C TYR A 301 -19.74 -10.79 16.20
N LEU A 302 -19.42 -9.52 16.00
CA LEU A 302 -20.34 -8.39 16.10
C LEU A 302 -20.76 -7.94 14.69
N ASN A 303 -21.98 -7.43 14.57
CA ASN A 303 -22.38 -6.73 13.36
C ASN A 303 -21.67 -5.36 13.28
N THR A 304 -21.80 -4.69 12.12
CA THR A 304 -21.10 -3.43 11.83
C THR A 304 -21.29 -2.38 12.92
N PHE A 305 -22.53 -2.19 13.41
CA PHE A 305 -22.85 -1.16 14.41
C PHE A 305 -22.35 -1.55 15.79
N GLN A 306 -22.61 -2.80 16.21
CA GLN A 306 -22.17 -3.32 17.50
C GLN A 306 -20.65 -3.22 17.68
N PHE A 307 -19.87 -3.47 16.62
CA PHE A 307 -18.42 -3.35 16.69
C PHE A 307 -17.97 -1.89 16.86
N ILE A 308 -18.60 -0.94 16.15
CA ILE A 308 -18.31 0.51 16.31
C ILE A 308 -18.64 0.97 17.73
N ASP A 309 -19.80 0.58 18.26
CA ASP A 309 -20.21 0.89 19.63
C ASP A 309 -19.21 0.33 20.65
N LYS A 310 -18.74 -0.91 20.43
CA LYS A 310 -17.75 -1.53 21.31
C LYS A 310 -16.42 -0.76 21.30
N VAL A 311 -15.94 -0.31 20.15
CA VAL A 311 -14.73 0.53 20.07
C VAL A 311 -14.93 1.85 20.83
N ALA A 312 -16.12 2.46 20.74
CA ALA A 312 -16.45 3.67 21.48
C ALA A 312 -16.44 3.48 23.00
N GLU A 313 -16.93 2.34 23.51
CA GLU A 313 -16.84 1.98 24.94
C GLU A 313 -15.38 1.92 25.42
N PHE A 314 -14.50 1.23 24.68
CA PHE A 314 -13.08 1.15 25.01
C PHE A 314 -12.40 2.53 25.00
N LEU A 315 -12.75 3.37 24.02
CA LEU A 315 -12.25 4.75 23.95
C LEU A 315 -12.75 5.58 25.14
N ALA A 316 -14.02 5.48 25.52
CA ALA A 316 -14.60 6.25 26.61
C ALA A 316 -13.86 6.01 27.93
N VAL A 317 -13.50 4.76 28.25
CA VAL A 317 -12.69 4.42 29.44
C VAL A 317 -11.32 5.11 29.41
N LYS A 318 -10.66 5.14 28.25
CA LYS A 318 -9.35 5.79 28.09
C LYS A 318 -9.42 7.32 28.19
N VAL A 319 -10.53 7.91 27.77
CA VAL A 319 -10.75 9.37 27.86
C VAL A 319 -11.14 9.77 29.28
N GLN A 320 -12.05 9.03 29.93
CA GLN A 320 -12.50 9.29 31.30
C GLN A 320 -11.38 9.15 32.34
N SER A 321 -10.46 8.21 32.16
CA SER A 321 -9.30 8.05 33.06
C SER A 321 -8.31 9.23 33.08
N ARG A 322 -8.58 10.29 32.32
CA ARG A 322 -7.76 11.51 32.22
C ARG A 322 -8.48 12.79 32.61
N LEU A 323 -9.79 12.71 32.82
CA LEU A 323 -10.61 13.78 33.36
C LEU A 323 -10.55 13.70 34.88
#